data_AF-A0A965GGQ1-F1
#
_entry.id   AF-A0A965GGQ1-F1
#
_cell.length_a   1.000
_cell.length_b   1.000
_cell.length_c   1.000
_cell.angle_alpha   90.00
_cell.angle_beta   90.00
_cell.angle_gamma   90.00
#
_symmetry.space_group_name_H-M   'P 1'
#
loop_
_entity.id
_entity.type
_entity.pdbx_description
1 polymer ?
#
loop_
_entity_poly.entity_id
_entity_poly.type
_entity_poly.pdbx_seq_one_letter_code
_entity_poly.pdbx_strand_id
1 'polypeptide(L)'
;MSEARELVEVFDTTLRDGMQVEGVSASVQDKLRIAEQLDYLGVQYIEGGWPGANPKDIEFFARARTELKLKTSTLVAFGSTRR
;
A
#
# COMPACT_ATOMS: atom_id res chain seq x y z
N MET A 1 29.34 -1.26 24.01
CA MET A 1 28.83 -1.99 22.84
C MET A 1 27.47 -1.41 22.52
N SER A 2 27.29 -0.92 21.29
CA SER A 2 25.99 -0.46 20.81
C SER A 2 25.14 -1.70 20.59
N GLU A 3 24.10 -1.91 21.40
CA GLU A 3 23.10 -2.94 21.06
C GLU A 3 22.51 -2.56 19.69
N ALA A 4 22.62 -3.46 18.72
CA ALA A 4 21.90 -3.32 17.48
C ALA A 4 20.40 -3.39 17.83
N ARG A 5 19.70 -2.27 17.72
CA ARG A 5 18.24 -2.28 17.82
C ARG A 5 17.71 -3.21 16.74
N GLU A 6 16.96 -4.22 17.15
CA GLU A 6 16.26 -5.10 16.24
C GLU A 6 15.25 -4.25 15.45
N LEU A 7 15.40 -4.25 14.13
CA LEU A 7 14.55 -3.45 13.25
C LEU A 7 13.28 -4.26 12.96
N VAL A 8 12.13 -3.78 13.40
CA VAL A 8 10.83 -4.38 13.09
C VAL A 8 10.30 -3.73 11.81
N GLU A 9 10.10 -4.53 10.77
CA GLU A 9 9.45 -4.09 9.54
C GLU A 9 7.92 -4.21 9.66
N VAL A 10 7.23 -3.21 9.15
CA VAL A 10 5.77 -3.11 9.11
C VAL A 10 5.28 -3.38 7.69
N PHE A 11 4.35 -4.33 7.60
CA PHE A 11 3.57 -4.62 6.42
C PHE A 11 2.12 -4.18 6.65
N ASP A 12 1.70 -3.13 5.96
CA ASP A 12 0.38 -2.52 6.14
C ASP A 12 -0.59 -2.93 5.02
N THR A 13 -1.79 -3.38 5.40
CA THR A 13 -2.84 -3.84 4.47
C THR A 13 -4.04 -2.90 4.39
N THR A 14 -3.91 -1.64 4.84
CA THR A 14 -5.00 -0.65 4.87
C THR A 14 -5.63 -0.46 3.48
N LEU A 15 -4.83 -0.42 2.42
CA LEU A 15 -5.30 -0.17 1.05
C LEU A 15 -5.93 -1.39 0.35
N ARG A 16 -5.93 -2.55 1.00
CA ARG A 16 -6.51 -3.80 0.51
C ARG A 16 -7.52 -4.34 1.52
N ASP A 17 -7.07 -5.03 2.56
CA ASP A 17 -7.93 -5.64 3.58
C ASP A 17 -8.76 -4.59 4.30
N GLY A 18 -8.13 -3.47 4.67
CA GLY A 18 -8.81 -2.37 5.38
C GLY A 18 -9.95 -1.74 4.59
N MET A 19 -9.95 -1.89 3.26
CA MET A 19 -11.00 -1.37 2.37
C MET A 19 -12.08 -2.40 2.02
N GLN A 20 -11.99 -3.65 2.49
CA GLN A 20 -13.02 -4.68 2.24
C GLN A 20 -14.20 -4.61 3.23
N VAL A 21 -14.17 -3.68 4.18
CA VAL A 21 -15.25 -3.46 5.14
C VAL A 21 -16.46 -2.80 4.45
N GLU A 22 -17.65 -3.31 4.73
CA GLU A 22 -18.90 -2.74 4.20
C GLU A 22 -19.02 -1.25 4.53
N GLY A 23 -19.40 -0.44 3.55
CA GLY A 23 -19.53 1.00 3.69
C GLY A 23 -18.20 1.79 3.59
N VAL A 24 -17.05 1.12 3.51
CA VAL A 24 -15.77 1.77 3.24
C VAL A 24 -15.51 1.75 1.73
N SER A 25 -15.37 2.91 1.12
CA SER A 25 -14.93 3.02 -0.27
C SER A 25 -13.97 4.20 -0.41
N ALA A 26 -12.78 3.93 -0.96
CA ALA A 26 -11.81 4.96 -1.31
C ALA A 26 -11.83 5.22 -2.82
N SER A 27 -11.72 6.49 -3.21
CA SER A 27 -11.33 6.82 -4.58
C SER A 27 -9.85 6.49 -4.80
N VAL A 28 -9.40 6.42 -6.06
CA VAL A 28 -7.97 6.24 -6.38
C VAL A 28 -7.14 7.37 -5.77
N GLN A 29 -7.68 8.59 -5.76
CA GLN A 29 -7.03 9.74 -5.12
C GLN A 29 -6.85 9.53 -3.61
N ASP A 30 -7.86 8.96 -2.93
CA ASP A 30 -7.77 8.68 -1.50
C ASP A 30 -6.73 7.59 -1.23
N LYS A 31 -6.66 6.55 -2.09
CA LYS A 31 -5.62 5.52 -1.99
C LYS A 31 -4.21 6.13 -2.08
N LEU A 32 -3.98 7.05 -3.02
CA LEU A 32 -2.69 7.75 -3.16
C LEU A 32 -2.34 8.56 -1.91
N ARG A 33 -3.29 9.34 -1.38
CA ARG A 33 -3.08 10.13 -0.14
C ARG A 33 -2.78 9.23 1.05
N ILE A 34 -3.51 8.13 1.21
CA ILE A 34 -3.28 7.17 2.29
C ILE A 34 -1.88 6.54 2.15
N ALA A 35 -1.45 6.19 0.93
CA ALA A 35 -0.10 5.67 0.70
C ALA A 35 1.00 6.67 1.12
N GLU A 36 0.82 7.97 0.84
CA GLU A 36 1.75 9.02 1.31
C GLU A 36 1.78 9.12 2.83
N GLN A 37 0.63 8.98 3.51
CA GLN A 37 0.58 9.01 4.97
C GLN A 37 1.26 7.79 5.59
N LEU A 38 1.07 6.60 5.02
CA LEU A 38 1.75 5.38 5.48
C LEU A 38 3.28 5.49 5.31
N ASP A 39 3.75 6.06 4.19
CA ASP A 39 5.18 6.36 3.99
C ASP A 39 5.72 7.37 4.99
N TYR A 40 4.95 8.44 5.26
CA TYR A 40 5.29 9.43 6.28
C TYR A 40 5.40 8.81 7.68
N LEU A 41 4.55 7.84 8.01
CA LEU A 41 4.60 7.08 9.27
C LEU A 41 5.75 6.07 9.33
N GLY A 42 6.49 5.88 8.23
CA GLY A 42 7.64 5.00 8.17
C GLY A 42 7.29 3.53 7.95
N VAL A 43 6.15 3.22 7.32
CA VAL A 43 5.80 1.85 6.93
C VAL A 43 6.74 1.37 5.82
N GLN A 44 7.27 0.14 5.93
CA GLN A 44 8.20 -0.41 4.96
C GLN A 44 7.48 -0.98 3.74
N TYR A 45 6.34 -1.65 3.94
CA TYR A 45 5.60 -2.29 2.85
C TYR A 45 4.12 -1.93 2.95
N ILE A 46 3.54 -1.50 1.83
CA ILE A 46 2.12 -1.15 1.72
C ILE A 46 1.47 -2.05 0.67
N GLU A 47 0.49 -2.85 1.08
CA GLU A 47 -0.31 -3.66 0.14
C GLU A 47 -1.35 -2.78 -0.56
N GLY A 48 -1.06 -2.39 -1.81
CA GLY A 48 -1.82 -1.41 -2.58
C GLY A 48 -3.13 -1.91 -3.20
N GLY A 49 -3.46 -3.20 -3.03
CA GLY A 49 -4.65 -3.83 -3.60
C GLY A 49 -4.34 -4.98 -4.57
N TRP A 50 -5.36 -5.42 -5.31
CA TRP A 50 -5.28 -6.55 -6.24
C TRP A 50 -5.51 -6.11 -7.69
N PRO A 51 -4.47 -5.65 -8.42
CA PRO A 51 -4.61 -5.18 -9.80
C PRO A 51 -5.00 -6.30 -10.78
N GLY A 52 -4.94 -7.57 -10.37
CA GLY A 52 -5.43 -8.71 -11.14
C GLY A 52 -6.96 -8.85 -11.18
N ALA A 53 -7.69 -8.20 -10.27
CA ALA A 53 -9.15 -8.34 -10.14
C ALA A 53 -9.90 -7.00 -10.07
N ASN A 54 -9.26 -5.91 -9.66
CA ASN A 54 -9.92 -4.63 -9.40
C ASN A 54 -9.41 -3.51 -10.33
N PRO A 55 -10.27 -2.93 -11.20
CA PRO A 55 -9.89 -1.81 -12.08
C PRO A 55 -9.36 -0.58 -11.35
N LYS A 56 -9.88 -0.26 -10.15
CA LYS A 56 -9.38 0.87 -9.36
C LYS A 56 -7.95 0.63 -8.88
N ASP A 57 -7.60 -0.62 -8.58
CA ASP A 57 -6.25 -0.96 -8.15
C ASP A 57 -5.28 -0.89 -9.33
N ILE A 58 -5.70 -1.28 -10.54
CA ILE A 58 -4.92 -1.07 -11.77
C ILE A 58 -4.61 0.42 -11.95
N GLU A 59 -5.61 1.28 -11.86
CA GLU A 59 -5.44 2.72 -11.98
C GLU A 59 -4.54 3.28 -10.87
N PHE A 60 -4.75 2.85 -9.63
CA PHE A 60 -3.92 3.22 -8.48
C PHE A 60 -2.44 2.90 -8.74
N PHE A 61 -2.10 1.67 -9.12
CA PHE A 61 -0.72 1.30 -9.41
C PHE A 61 -0.16 2.06 -10.62
N ALA A 62 -0.97 2.36 -11.63
CA ALA A 62 -0.53 3.15 -12.77
C ALA A 62 -0.15 4.58 -12.36
N ARG A 63 -1.01 5.23 -11.58
CA ARG A 63 -0.82 6.60 -11.09
C ARG A 63 0.26 6.70 -10.02
N ALA A 64 0.35 5.72 -9.13
CA ALA A 64 1.35 5.67 -8.07
C ALA A 64 2.78 5.77 -8.61
N ARG A 65 3.06 5.18 -9.78
CA ARG A 65 4.38 5.26 -10.44
C ARG A 65 4.83 6.67 -10.79
N THR A 66 3.90 7.58 -11.05
CA THR A 66 4.20 8.95 -11.49
C THR A 66 3.89 10.00 -10.43
N GLU A 67 2.93 9.72 -9.54
CA GLU A 67 2.43 10.69 -8.56
C GLU A 67 3.07 10.52 -7.17
N LEU A 68 3.43 9.31 -6.76
CA LEU A 68 3.99 9.08 -5.43
C LEU A 68 5.52 9.23 -5.42
N LYS A 69 6.01 9.86 -4.35
CA LYS A 69 7.44 9.99 -4.05
C LYS A 69 7.74 9.41 -2.67
N LEU A 70 7.59 8.08 -2.57
CA LEU A 70 7.80 7.33 -1.34
C LEU A 70 9.29 7.33 -0.97
N LYS A 71 9.59 7.53 0.31
CA LYS A 71 10.96 7.55 0.84
C LYS A 71 11.31 6.26 1.57
N THR A 72 10.32 5.67 2.23
CA THR A 72 10.46 4.49 3.09
C THR A 72 9.73 3.30 2.51
N SER A 73 8.51 3.52 2.01
CA SER A 73 7.60 2.45 1.64
C SER A 73 7.89 1.87 0.26
N THR A 74 7.78 0.55 0.17
CA THR A 74 7.62 -0.20 -1.08
C THR A 74 6.15 -0.57 -1.26
N LEU A 75 5.55 -0.18 -2.39
CA LEU A 75 4.22 -0.66 -2.76
C LEU A 75 4.29 -2.12 -3.23
N VAL A 76 3.41 -2.96 -2.70
CA VAL A 76 3.25 -4.34 -3.15
C VAL A 76 1.83 -4.61 -3.63
N ALA A 77 1.70 -5.46 -4.65
CA ALA A 77 0.41 -5.92 -5.16
C ALA A 77 0.06 -7.28 -4.57
N PHE A 78 -1.21 -7.47 -4.20
CA PHE A 78 -1.75 -8.79 -3.90
C PHE A 78 -1.89 -9.60 -5.19
N GLY A 79 -1.71 -10.92 -5.11
CA GLY A 79 -1.86 -11.83 -6.25
C GLY A 79 -2.31 -13.22 -5.80
N SER A 80 -2.92 -13.98 -6.72
CA SER A 80 -3.20 -15.40 -6.48
C SER A 80 -2.00 -16.26 -6.87
N THR A 81 -1.83 -17.38 -6.17
CA THR A 81 -0.78 -18.38 -6.46
C THR A 81 -1.09 -19.24 -7.69
N ARG A 82 -2.28 -19.12 -8.30
CA ARG A 82 -2.70 -19.84 -9.51
C ARG A 82 -3.75 -19.04 -10.30
N ARG A 83 -3.67 -19.07 -11.64
CA ARG A 83 -4.70 -18.58 -12.58
C ARG A 83 -5.50 -19.75 -13.14
#